data_AF-A0A378VUQ8-F1
#
_entry.id   AF-A0A378VUQ8-F1
#
_cell.length_a   1.000
_cell.length_b   1.000
_cell.length_c   1.000
_cell.angle_alpha   90.00
_cell.angle_beta   90.00
_cell.angle_gamma   90.00
#
_symmetry.space_group_name_H-M   'P 1'
#
loop_
_entity.id
_entity.type
_entity.pdbx_description
1 polymer ?
#
loop_
_entity_poly.entity_id
_entity_poly.type
_entity_poly.pdbx_seq_one_letter_code
_entity_poly.pdbx_strand_id
1 'polypeptide(L)' 'MCEFKDIIRNVPYFEGYDENSFIGKWYDDGVWDDEEYWKLENDLIEVRRNILIRWIYQGIS' A
#
# COMPACT_ATOMS: atom_id res chain seq x y z
N MET A 1 -3.16 4.24 11.09
CA MET A 1 -4.38 4.17 10.26
C MET A 1 -3.93 4.50 8.85
N CYS A 2 -3.31 3.51 8.23
CA CYS A 2 -3.09 3.46 6.80
C CYS A 2 -4.43 3.71 6.10
N GLU A 3 -4.48 4.75 5.27
CA GLU A 3 -5.66 5.00 4.46
C GLU A 3 -5.53 4.21 3.17
N PHE A 4 -6.65 3.68 2.66
CA PHE A 4 -6.67 2.92 1.41
C PHE A 4 -6.04 3.69 0.23
N LYS A 5 -6.08 5.04 0.29
CA LYS A 5 -5.43 5.94 -0.68
C LYS A 5 -3.90 5.77 -0.74
N ASP A 6 -3.25 5.43 0.38
CA ASP A 6 -1.79 5.30 0.46
C ASP A 6 -1.28 4.06 -0.28
N ILE A 7 -2.15 3.05 -0.41
CA ILE A 7 -1.91 1.88 -1.25
C ILE A 7 -2.30 2.16 -2.70
N ILE A 8 -3.47 2.79 -2.94
CA ILE A 8 -3.95 3.07 -4.30
C ILE A 8 -2.93 3.89 -5.11
N ARG A 9 -2.22 4.83 -4.48
CA ARG A 9 -1.22 5.64 -5.17
C ARG A 9 -0.08 4.84 -5.80
N ASN A 10 0.10 3.59 -5.39
CA ASN A 10 1.07 2.65 -5.95
C ASN A 10 0.51 1.72 -7.04
N VAL A 11 -0.73 1.94 -7.53
CA VAL A 11 -1.38 1.06 -8.52
C VAL A 11 -1.58 1.82 -9.85
N PRO A 12 -0.76 1.58 -10.89
CA PRO A 12 -0.74 2.36 -12.14
C PRO A 12 -2.08 2.47 -12.89
N TYR A 13 -2.99 1.51 -12.71
CA TYR A 13 -4.27 1.47 -13.42
C TYR A 13 -5.44 2.11 -12.65
N PHE A 14 -5.21 2.68 -11.46
CA PHE A 14 -6.24 3.34 -10.66
C PHE A 14 -6.15 4.87 -10.79
N GLU A 15 -7.30 5.57 -10.70
CA GLU A 15 -7.36 7.04 -10.79
C GLU A 15 -6.55 7.77 -9.69
N GLY A 16 -6.25 7.10 -8.58
CA GLY A 16 -5.47 7.65 -7.48
C GLY A 16 -3.96 7.41 -7.57
N TYR A 17 -3.46 6.90 -8.70
CA TYR A 17 -2.04 6.66 -8.92
C TYR A 17 -1.20 7.93 -8.82
N ASP A 18 -0.01 7.80 -8.24
CA ASP A 18 0.95 8.89 -8.07
C ASP A 18 2.31 8.45 -8.60
N GLU A 19 2.82 9.15 -9.62
CA GLU A 19 4.15 8.94 -10.19
C GLU A 19 5.28 9.08 -9.14
N ASN A 20 5.05 9.81 -8.04
CA ASN A 20 6.01 9.95 -6.95
C ASN A 20 5.90 8.84 -5.90
N SER A 21 4.99 7.89 -6.05
CA SER A 21 4.92 6.70 -5.20
C SER A 21 6.12 5.79 -5.44
N PHE A 22 6.34 4.80 -4.56
CA PHE A 22 7.38 3.79 -4.78
C PHE A 22 7.26 3.12 -6.17
N ILE A 23 6.07 2.60 -6.50
CA ILE A 23 5.83 1.95 -7.79
C ILE A 23 5.93 2.95 -8.95
N GLY A 24 5.55 4.22 -8.77
CA GLY A 24 5.76 5.27 -9.77
C GLY A 24 7.22 5.48 -10.11
N LYS A 25 8.03 5.83 -9.11
CA LYS A 25 9.48 6.03 -9.25
C LYS A 25 10.19 4.80 -9.82
N TRP A 26 9.78 3.61 -9.41
CA TRP A 26 10.38 2.37 -9.90
C TRP A 26 9.98 2.04 -11.34
N TYR A 27 8.69 2.18 -11.68
CA TYR A 27 8.16 1.80 -13.00
C TYR A 27 8.54 2.80 -14.09
N ASP A 28 8.44 4.10 -13.80
CA ASP A 28 8.65 5.17 -14.78
C ASP A 28 10.12 5.59 -14.87
N ASP A 29 10.78 5.77 -13.72
CA ASP A 29 12.15 6.31 -13.66
C ASP A 29 13.24 5.26 -13.37
N GLY A 30 12.85 4.03 -13.02
CA GLY A 30 13.79 2.98 -12.59
C GLY A 30 14.50 3.30 -11.28
N VAL A 31 13.95 4.22 -10.47
CA VAL A 31 14.54 4.69 -9.22
C VAL A 31 13.99 3.86 -8.06
N TRP A 32 14.91 3.27 -7.30
CA TRP A 32 14.58 2.65 -6.01
C TRP A 32 14.62 3.71 -4.91
N ASP A 33 13.47 4.00 -4.30
CA ASP A 33 13.35 4.92 -3.18
C ASP A 33 13.06 4.12 -1.90
N ASP A 34 14.06 4.00 -1.02
CA ASP A 34 13.94 3.25 0.22
C ASP A 34 12.83 3.79 1.14
N GLU A 35 12.63 5.11 1.20
CA GLU A 35 11.62 5.71 2.09
C GLU A 35 10.21 5.34 1.62
N GLU A 36 9.93 5.49 0.32
CA GLU A 36 8.65 5.11 -0.25
C GLU A 36 8.44 3.59 -0.23
N TYR A 37 9.51 2.78 -0.35
CA TYR A 37 9.46 1.32 -0.17
C TYR A 37 8.99 0.96 1.25
N TRP A 38 9.66 1.47 2.29
CA TRP A 38 9.32 1.16 3.67
C TRP A 38 7.91 1.65 4.04
N LYS A 39 7.48 2.77 3.46
CA LYS A 39 6.10 3.27 3.61
C LYS A 39 5.09 2.27 3.05
N LEU A 40 5.28 1.84 1.80
CA LEU A 40 4.40 0.86 1.15
C LEU A 40 4.39 -0.49 1.89
N GLU A 41 5.53 -0.98 2.35
CA GLU A 41 5.61 -2.23 3.12
C GLU A 41 4.82 -2.14 4.44
N ASN A 42 4.97 -1.03 5.18
CA ASN A 42 4.23 -0.80 6.41
C ASN A 42 2.72 -0.72 6.18
N ASP A 43 2.29 -0.03 5.12
CA ASP A 43 0.88 0.08 4.73
C ASP A 43 0.26 -1.30 4.43
N LEU A 44 0.99 -2.14 3.68
CA LEU A 44 0.57 -3.52 3.38
C LEU A 44 0.46 -4.39 4.64
N ILE A 45 1.42 -4.26 5.56
CA ILE A 45 1.40 -4.97 6.85
C ILE A 45 0.19 -4.53 7.69
N GLU A 46 -0.10 -3.22 7.74
CA GLU A 46 -1.25 -2.71 8.48
C GLU A 46 -2.58 -3.23 7.91
N VAL A 47 -2.75 -3.20 6.58
CA VAL A 47 -3.95 -3.75 5.93
C VAL A 47 -4.08 -5.25 6.19
N ARG A 48 -3.00 -6.02 6.07
CA ARG A 48 -3.01 -7.45 6.40
C ARG A 48 -3.43 -7.69 7.84
N ARG A 49 -2.90 -6.91 8.79
CA ARG A 49 -3.24 -7.01 10.21
C ARG A 49 -4.71 -6.69 10.46
N ASN A 50 -5.25 -5.66 9.81
CA ASN A 50 -6.65 -5.26 9.94
C ASN A 50 -7.59 -6.30 9.33
N ILE A 51 -7.25 -6.90 8.19
CA ILE A 51 -8.02 -8.00 7.59
C ILE A 51 -8.01 -9.22 8.51
N LEU A 52 -6.83 -9.61 9.03
CA LEU A 52 -6.71 -10.73 9.96
C LEU A 52 -7.55 -10.51 11.23
N ILE A 53 -7.45 -9.32 11.81
CA ILE A 53 -8.27 -8.91 12.96
C ILE A 53 -9.75 -9.04 12.61
N ARG A 54 -10.18 -8.46 11.48
CA ARG A 54 -11.57 -8.52 11.02
C ARG A 54 -12.04 -9.97 10.82
N TRP A 55 -11.21 -10.85 10.29
CA TRP A 55 -11.54 -12.27 10.10
C TRP A 55 -11.64 -13.03 11.41
N ILE A 56 -10.79 -12.72 12.40
CA ILE A 56 -10.92 -13.27 13.76
C ILE A 56 -12.25 -12.84 14.39
N TYR A 57 -12.64 -11.58 14.23
CA TYR A 57 -13.89 -11.05 14.80
C TYR A 57 -15.16 -11.41 14.01
N GLN A 58 -15.04 -11.77 12.71
CA GLN A 58 -16.17 -12.19 11.85
C GLN A 58 -16.26 -13.72 11.67
N GLY A 59 -15.35 -14.48 12.28
CA GLY A 59 -15.19 -15.93 12.08
C GLY A 59 -14.92 -16.73 13.38
N ILE A 60 -15.25 -16.17 14.54
CA ILE A 60 -15.83 -16.94 15.64
C ILE A 60 -17.33 -16.60 15.65
N SER A 61 -18.07 -17.20 14.71
CA SER A 61 -19.53 -17.29 14.71
C SER A 61 -19.96 -18.49 13.89
#